data_AF-A0AAE7R9D0-F1
#
_entry.id   AF-A0AAE7R9D0-F1
#
_cell.length_a   1.000
_cell.length_b   1.000
_cell.length_c   1.000
_cell.angle_alpha   90.00
_cell.angle_beta   90.00
_cell.angle_gamma   90.00
#
_symmetry.space_group_name_H-M   'P 1'
#
loop_
_entity.id
_entity.type
_entity.pdbx_description
1 polymer ?
#
loop_
_entity_poly.entity_id
_entity_poly.type
_entity_poly.pdbx_seq_one_letter_code
_entity_poly.pdbx_strand_id
1 'polypeptide(L)'
;MARIDDLVTQIHDRQLRERIESALADLRKRQRFGLVYEDHVPESTLLPHASVQVGATVQKRSDLIPEQLYTVRRITKSGNAIIQAEGAEEQTCKLRDLMVVKRFGEPMYPTLTPLGRVEGGADDRGHHSVINGENFHALQLLVYLYEERFDCIYISERRAATRV
;
A
#
# COMPACT_ATOMS: atom_id res chain seq x y z
N MET A 1 2.88 7.86 16.70
CA MET A 1 3.71 8.84 17.47
C MET A 1 3.39 10.30 17.15
N ALA A 2 2.81 10.63 15.98
CA ALA A 2 2.38 11.99 15.65
C ALA A 2 1.49 12.62 16.73
N ARG A 3 0.58 11.82 17.30
CA ARG A 3 -0.31 12.26 18.39
C ARG A 3 0.42 12.71 19.67
N ILE A 4 1.59 12.15 19.99
CA ILE A 4 2.36 12.59 21.16
C ILE A 4 3.04 13.93 20.84
N ASP A 5 3.60 14.07 19.64
CA ASP A 5 4.22 15.31 19.18
C ASP A 5 3.17 16.45 19.07
N ASP A 6 1.94 16.12 18.65
CA ASP A 6 0.78 17.02 18.63
C ASP A 6 0.32 17.44 20.04
N LEU A 7 0.45 16.56 21.03
CA LEU A 7 0.15 16.88 22.43
C LEU A 7 1.27 17.71 23.06
N VAL A 8 2.53 17.47 22.70
CA VAL A 8 3.69 18.24 23.16
C VAL A 8 3.62 19.69 22.67
N THR A 9 3.20 19.90 21.42
CA THR A 9 3.00 21.25 20.86
C THR A 9 1.88 22.04 21.54
N GLN A 10 0.92 21.36 22.20
CA GLN A 10 -0.15 21.99 23.00
C GLN A 10 0.30 22.42 24.40
N ILE A 11 1.51 22.06 24.85
CA ILE A 11 2.02 22.44 26.17
C ILE A 11 2.44 23.91 26.16
N HIS A 12 1.72 24.80 26.85
CA HIS A 12 2.05 26.23 26.88
C HIS A 12 3.36 26.58 27.61
N ASP A 13 3.78 25.77 28.59
CA ASP A 13 5.03 25.95 29.31
C ASP A 13 6.22 25.50 28.44
N ARG A 14 7.04 26.48 28.06
CA ARG A 14 8.21 26.28 27.20
C ARG A 14 9.28 25.40 27.85
N GLN A 15 9.54 25.55 29.15
CA GLN A 15 10.55 24.74 29.83
C GLN A 15 10.10 23.29 29.98
N LEU A 16 8.81 23.08 30.25
CA LEU A 16 8.26 21.73 30.32
C LEU A 16 8.27 21.03 28.95
N ARG A 17 7.93 21.77 27.88
CA ARG A 17 7.96 21.27 26.50
C ARG A 17 9.37 20.81 26.10
N GLU A 18 10.37 21.66 26.26
CA GLU A 18 11.77 21.35 25.91
C GLU A 18 12.30 20.12 26.68
N ARG A 19 11.93 19.96 27.95
CA ARG A 19 12.31 18.79 28.76
C ARG A 19 11.65 17.50 28.26
N ILE A 20 10.38 17.56 27.87
CA ILE A 20 9.65 16.40 27.34
C ILE A 20 10.17 16.01 25.95
N GLU A 21 10.45 16.99 25.08
CA GLU A 21 11.04 16.75 23.75
C GLU A 21 12.41 16.07 23.87
N SER A 22 13.27 16.54 24.79
CA SER A 22 14.58 15.92 25.05
C SER A 22 14.45 14.48 25.56
N ALA A 23 13.52 14.24 26.50
CA ALA A 23 13.25 12.89 27.01
C ALA A 23 12.71 11.95 25.91
N LEU A 24 11.85 12.44 25.02
CA LEU A 24 11.34 11.69 23.86
C LEU A 24 12.48 11.37 22.88
N ALA A 25 13.37 12.33 22.60
CA ALA A 25 14.51 12.12 21.72
C ALA A 25 15.46 11.02 22.25
N ASP A 26 15.70 11.00 23.57
CA ASP A 26 16.52 9.98 24.20
C ASP A 26 15.82 8.61 24.26
N LEU A 27 14.50 8.58 24.43
CA LEU A 27 13.69 7.36 24.34
C LEU A 27 13.73 6.77 22.91
N ARG A 28 13.62 7.62 21.88
CA ARG A 28 13.75 7.23 20.46
C ARG A 28 15.11 6.61 20.15
N LYS A 29 16.20 7.14 20.71
CA LYS A 29 17.55 6.57 20.55
C LYS A 29 17.67 5.17 21.17
N ARG A 30 16.93 4.89 22.25
CA ARG A 30 16.98 3.61 22.98
C ARG A 30 16.04 2.55 22.41
N GLN A 31 14.92 2.93 21.78
CA GLN A 31 13.96 2.00 21.16
C GLN A 31 14.38 1.48 19.77
N ARG A 32 15.67 1.17 19.53
CA ARG A 32 16.14 0.58 18.26
C ARG A 32 16.16 -0.96 18.29
N PHE A 33 15.09 -1.60 18.78
CA PHE A 33 14.91 -3.05 18.64
C PHE A 33 13.44 -3.39 18.37
N GLY A 34 13.18 -4.00 17.21
CA GLY A 34 11.87 -4.46 16.78
C GLY A 34 11.24 -3.64 15.65
N LEU A 35 10.19 -4.18 15.04
CA LEU A 35 9.36 -3.49 14.04
C LEU A 35 8.82 -2.19 14.64
N VAL A 36 9.31 -1.05 14.15
CA VAL A 36 8.84 0.27 14.55
C VAL A 36 7.54 0.54 13.80
N TYR A 37 6.41 0.28 14.48
CA TYR A 37 5.10 0.71 14.00
C TYR A 37 4.95 2.21 14.27
N GLU A 38 5.27 3.05 13.28
CA GLU A 38 4.72 4.39 13.23
C GLU A 38 3.21 4.30 12.92
N ASP A 39 2.44 5.34 13.22
CA ASP A 39 1.04 5.38 12.76
C ASP A 39 1.09 5.41 11.24
N HIS A 40 0.87 4.25 10.61
CA HIS A 40 0.86 4.12 9.17
C HIS A 40 -0.20 5.09 8.63
N VAL A 41 0.22 6.03 7.79
CA VAL A 41 -0.68 6.64 6.79
C VAL A 41 -1.46 5.48 6.18
N PRO A 42 -2.79 5.55 5.97
CA PRO A 42 -3.55 4.43 5.42
C PRO A 42 -2.94 4.04 4.06
N GLU A 43 -2.07 3.03 4.09
CA GLU A 43 -1.38 2.53 2.92
C GLU A 43 -2.47 1.97 2.02
N SER A 44 -2.60 2.56 0.84
CA SER A 44 -3.55 2.11 -0.16
C SER A 44 -2.78 1.57 -1.34
N THR A 45 -3.21 0.40 -1.79
CA THR A 45 -2.62 -0.27 -2.94
C THR A 45 -3.53 -0.07 -4.13
N LEU A 46 -2.96 0.49 -5.20
CA LEU A 46 -3.60 0.54 -6.51
C LEU A 46 -3.56 -0.86 -7.11
N LEU A 47 -4.68 -1.29 -7.68
CA LEU A 47 -4.82 -2.55 -8.38
C LEU A 47 -5.11 -2.27 -9.87
N PRO A 48 -4.10 -2.01 -10.71
CA PRO A 48 -4.29 -1.58 -12.10
C PRO A 48 -5.03 -2.58 -12.98
N HIS A 49 -4.96 -3.86 -12.61
CA HIS A 49 -5.54 -4.99 -13.34
C HIS A 49 -6.85 -5.52 -12.72
N ALA A 50 -7.27 -4.99 -11.57
CA ALA A 50 -8.53 -5.40 -10.96
C ALA A 50 -9.71 -4.82 -11.74
N SER A 51 -10.73 -5.66 -11.94
CA SER A 51 -11.98 -5.24 -12.58
C SER A 51 -12.77 -4.33 -11.65
N VAL A 52 -13.24 -3.20 -12.16
CA VAL A 52 -14.07 -2.25 -11.40
C VAL A 52 -15.47 -2.84 -11.21
N GLN A 53 -15.91 -2.94 -9.95
CA GLN A 53 -17.21 -3.48 -9.55
C GLN A 53 -18.02 -2.46 -8.73
N VAL A 54 -19.34 -2.65 -8.66
CA VAL A 54 -20.20 -1.84 -7.78
C VAL A 54 -19.79 -2.06 -6.32
N GLY A 55 -19.68 -0.97 -5.55
CA GLY A 55 -19.17 -0.97 -4.18
C GLY A 55 -17.65 -0.88 -4.06
N ALA A 56 -16.89 -1.00 -5.16
CA ALA A 56 -15.44 -0.87 -5.12
C ALA A 56 -15.02 0.57 -4.82
N THR A 57 -13.97 0.71 -4.03
CA THR A 57 -13.21 1.96 -3.88
C THR A 57 -12.31 2.11 -5.11
N VAL A 58 -12.35 3.27 -5.75
CA VAL A 58 -11.62 3.57 -6.97
C VAL A 58 -11.00 4.97 -6.93
N GLN A 59 -9.98 5.15 -7.75
CA GLN A 59 -9.37 6.44 -8.06
C GLN A 59 -9.38 6.65 -9.57
N LYS A 60 -9.50 7.90 -10.02
CA LYS A 60 -9.37 8.20 -11.46
C LYS A 60 -7.90 8.22 -11.83
N ARG A 61 -7.57 7.68 -13.00
CA ARG A 61 -6.19 7.67 -13.56
C ARG A 61 -5.64 9.06 -13.81
N SER A 62 -6.51 10.05 -14.01
CA SER A 62 -6.16 11.44 -14.29
C SER A 62 -5.97 12.32 -13.05
N ASP A 63 -6.29 11.82 -11.86
CA ASP A 63 -6.27 12.66 -10.67
C ASP A 63 -4.81 12.93 -10.26
N LEU A 64 -4.45 14.21 -10.33
CA LEU A 64 -3.15 14.74 -9.90
C LEU A 64 -2.98 14.67 -8.37
N ILE A 65 -4.11 14.55 -7.65
CA ILE A 65 -4.15 14.41 -6.19
C ILE A 65 -4.24 12.90 -5.89
N PRO A 66 -3.18 12.29 -5.36
CA PRO A 66 -3.11 10.84 -5.15
C PRO A 66 -4.16 10.28 -4.16
N GLU A 67 -4.89 11.14 -3.45
CA GLU A 67 -5.66 10.76 -2.27
C GLU A 67 -7.19 10.81 -2.45
N GLN A 68 -7.70 11.36 -3.57
CA GLN A 68 -9.15 11.42 -3.76
C GLN A 68 -9.72 10.05 -4.14
N LEU A 69 -10.41 9.42 -3.19
CA LEU A 69 -11.08 8.15 -3.38
C LEU A 69 -12.56 8.35 -3.70
N TYR A 70 -13.08 7.46 -4.52
CA TYR A 70 -14.49 7.38 -4.89
C TYR A 70 -15.03 5.98 -4.65
N THR A 71 -16.32 5.86 -4.38
CA THR A 71 -17.04 4.58 -4.35
C THR A 71 -17.86 4.42 -5.62
N VAL A 72 -17.79 3.27 -6.27
CA VAL A 72 -18.64 2.95 -7.42
C VAL A 72 -20.06 2.65 -6.95
N ARG A 73 -21.02 3.49 -7.31
CA ARG A 73 -22.46 3.31 -6.97
C ARG A 73 -23.18 2.44 -7.97
N ARG A 74 -22.88 2.61 -9.27
CA ARG A 74 -23.56 1.89 -10.35
C ARG A 74 -22.66 1.77 -11.56
N ILE A 75 -22.85 0.71 -12.35
CA ILE A 75 -22.25 0.56 -13.68
C ILE A 75 -23.38 0.51 -14.71
N THR A 76 -23.32 1.34 -15.73
CA THR A 76 -24.32 1.40 -16.79
C THR A 76 -24.06 0.35 -17.86
N LYS A 77 -25.11 -0.06 -18.59
CA LYS A 77 -24.97 -0.96 -19.74
C LYS A 77 -24.07 -0.40 -20.86
N SER A 78 -23.88 0.92 -20.89
CA SER A 78 -22.99 1.62 -21.81
C SER A 78 -21.50 1.58 -21.42
N GLY A 79 -21.14 0.94 -20.30
CA GLY A 79 -19.74 0.79 -19.87
C GLY A 79 -19.19 1.99 -19.08
N ASN A 80 -20.06 2.83 -18.51
CA ASN A 80 -19.67 3.92 -17.61
C ASN A 80 -19.96 3.54 -16.16
N ALA A 81 -19.12 4.02 -15.24
CA ALA A 81 -19.34 3.94 -13.81
C ALA A 81 -19.90 5.28 -13.29
N ILE A 82 -20.87 5.19 -12.40
CA ILE A 82 -21.30 6.29 -11.54
C ILE A 82 -20.53 6.15 -10.24
N ILE A 83 -19.71 7.15 -9.94
CA ILE A 83 -18.80 7.18 -8.80
C ILE A 83 -19.14 8.36 -7.90
N GLN A 84 -18.89 8.22 -6.61
CA GLN A 84 -19.18 9.28 -5.64
C GLN A 84 -18.04 9.37 -4.62
N ALA A 85 -17.54 10.58 -4.40
CA ALA A 85 -16.65 10.85 -3.28
C ALA A 85 -17.47 11.11 -2.01
N GLU A 86 -16.87 10.91 -0.85
CA GLU A 86 -17.53 11.13 0.43
C GLU A 86 -17.98 12.59 0.56
N GLY A 87 -19.29 12.82 0.74
CA GLY A 87 -19.88 14.16 0.83
C GLY A 87 -20.00 14.93 -0.50
N ALA A 88 -19.72 14.30 -1.65
CA ALA A 88 -19.80 14.93 -2.97
C ALA A 88 -20.96 14.38 -3.82
N GLU A 89 -21.31 15.13 -4.87
CA GLU A 89 -22.27 14.71 -5.90
C GLU A 89 -21.75 13.53 -6.72
N GLU A 90 -22.69 12.75 -7.28
CA GLU A 90 -22.37 11.64 -8.17
C GLU A 90 -21.76 12.14 -9.49
N GLN A 91 -20.78 11.39 -9.99
CA GLN A 91 -20.08 11.71 -11.24
C GLN A 91 -20.08 10.49 -12.15
N THR A 92 -20.20 10.72 -13.45
CA THR A 92 -20.08 9.66 -14.46
C THR A 92 -18.65 9.63 -15.00
N CYS A 93 -18.03 8.45 -14.99
CA CYS A 93 -16.68 8.22 -15.48
C CYS A 93 -16.62 6.94 -16.32
N LYS A 94 -15.70 6.85 -17.29
CA LYS A 94 -15.50 5.61 -18.06
C LYS A 94 -14.76 4.59 -17.19
N LEU A 95 -15.12 3.31 -17.29
CA LEU A 95 -14.45 2.25 -16.50
C LEU A 95 -12.93 2.22 -16.71
N ARG A 96 -12.47 2.45 -17.95
CA ARG A 96 -11.04 2.47 -18.30
C ARG A 96 -10.25 3.58 -17.61
N ASP A 97 -10.93 4.65 -17.21
CA ASP A 97 -10.31 5.82 -16.57
C ASP A 97 -10.24 5.64 -15.04
N LEU A 98 -10.68 4.49 -14.52
CA LEU A 98 -10.66 4.15 -13.10
C LEU A 98 -9.64 3.05 -12.80
N MET A 99 -9.12 3.10 -11.58
CA MET A 99 -8.30 2.05 -10.96
C MET A 99 -8.91 1.68 -9.62
N VAL A 100 -8.98 0.39 -9.33
CA VAL A 100 -9.43 -0.09 -8.01
C VAL A 100 -8.35 0.22 -6.99
N VAL A 101 -8.78 0.69 -5.82
CA VAL A 101 -7.93 0.97 -4.67
C VAL A 101 -8.38 0.07 -3.53
N LYS A 102 -7.41 -0.50 -2.83
CA LYS A 102 -7.64 -1.23 -1.59
C LYS A 102 -6.87 -0.59 -0.45
N ARG A 103 -7.57 -0.27 0.63
CA ARG A 103 -6.96 0.24 1.86
C ARG A 103 -6.35 -0.91 2.65
N PHE A 104 -5.31 -0.61 3.42
CA PHE A 104 -4.74 -1.55 4.37
C PHE A 104 -5.83 -2.12 5.30
N GLY A 105 -5.77 -3.44 5.55
CA GLY A 105 -6.78 -4.17 6.33
C GLY A 105 -8.03 -4.61 5.55
N GLU A 106 -8.27 -4.09 4.34
CA GLU A 106 -9.30 -4.69 3.49
C GLU A 106 -8.83 -6.05 2.95
N PRO A 107 -9.71 -7.08 2.94
CA PRO A 107 -9.36 -8.37 2.36
C PRO A 107 -8.91 -8.24 0.90
N MET A 108 -7.75 -8.81 0.61
CA MET A 108 -7.20 -8.97 -0.73
C MET A 108 -6.71 -10.40 -0.92
N TYR A 109 -7.00 -10.95 -2.08
CA TYR A 109 -6.64 -12.31 -2.47
C TYR A 109 -5.69 -12.24 -3.67
N PRO A 110 -4.38 -12.04 -3.43
CA PRO A 110 -3.40 -11.99 -4.49
C PRO A 110 -3.35 -13.33 -5.25
N THR A 111 -3.00 -13.25 -6.52
CA THR A 111 -2.78 -14.40 -7.40
C THR A 111 -1.46 -14.22 -8.14
N LEU A 112 -0.76 -15.32 -8.43
CA LEU A 112 0.45 -15.28 -9.24
C LEU A 112 0.10 -15.55 -10.71
N THR A 113 0.47 -14.63 -11.59
CA THR A 113 0.41 -14.83 -13.03
C THR A 113 1.82 -15.10 -13.54
N PRO A 114 2.11 -16.27 -14.14
CA PRO A 114 3.43 -16.54 -14.69
C PRO A 114 3.70 -15.61 -15.86
N LEU A 115 4.80 -14.85 -15.78
CA LEU A 115 5.22 -13.91 -16.83
C LEU A 115 6.20 -14.53 -17.83
N GLY A 116 6.94 -15.55 -17.42
CA GLY A 116 7.92 -16.23 -18.26
C GLY A 116 8.85 -17.11 -17.44
N ARG A 117 9.72 -17.83 -18.16
CA ARG A 117 10.80 -18.64 -17.59
C ARG A 117 12.06 -18.39 -18.40
N VAL A 118 13.19 -18.30 -17.71
CA VAL A 118 14.51 -18.23 -18.34
C VAL A 118 15.30 -19.44 -17.86
N GLU A 119 15.83 -20.20 -18.80
CA GLU A 119 16.69 -21.36 -18.54
C GLU A 119 18.09 -21.01 -19.04
N GLY A 120 19.09 -21.13 -18.17
CA GLY A 120 20.48 -20.77 -18.50
C GLY A 120 21.53 -21.42 -17.61
N GLY A 121 21.13 -22.38 -16.76
CA GLY A 121 22.00 -23.14 -15.87
C GLY A 121 21.87 -24.64 -16.13
N ALA A 122 22.76 -25.43 -15.54
CA ALA A 122 22.64 -26.88 -15.54
C ALA A 122 21.39 -27.33 -14.76
N ASP A 123 20.81 -28.46 -15.14
CA ASP A 123 19.55 -29.00 -14.59
C ASP A 123 19.62 -29.31 -13.08
N ASP A 124 20.82 -29.40 -12.52
CA ASP A 124 21.09 -29.70 -11.11
C ASP A 124 21.12 -28.46 -10.21
N ARG A 125 21.07 -27.24 -10.76
CA ARG A 125 21.01 -26.00 -9.97
C ARG A 125 19.57 -25.68 -9.54
N GLY A 126 19.43 -25.25 -8.28
CA GLY A 126 18.17 -24.71 -7.76
C GLY A 126 17.65 -23.54 -8.60
N HIS A 127 16.33 -23.50 -8.78
CA HIS A 127 15.67 -22.43 -9.52
C HIS A 127 15.31 -21.28 -8.58
N HIS A 128 15.49 -20.05 -9.06
CA HIS A 128 14.98 -18.86 -8.39
C HIS A 128 13.66 -18.43 -9.03
N SER A 129 12.74 -17.94 -8.21
CA SER A 129 11.51 -17.29 -8.68
C SER A 129 11.61 -15.78 -8.43
N VAL A 130 11.21 -14.99 -9.42
CA VAL A 130 11.11 -13.53 -9.29
C VAL A 130 9.64 -13.15 -9.27
N ILE A 131 9.21 -12.51 -8.18
CA ILE A 131 7.84 -12.03 -8.02
C ILE A 131 7.86 -10.50 -8.12
N ASN A 132 7.12 -9.96 -9.07
CA ASN A 132 6.85 -8.53 -9.15
C ASN A 132 5.48 -8.26 -8.51
N GLY A 133 5.48 -7.59 -7.36
CA GLY A 133 4.26 -7.29 -6.62
C GLY A 133 4.55 -6.39 -5.41
N GLU A 134 3.49 -6.06 -4.69
CA GLU A 134 3.59 -5.39 -3.40
C GLU A 134 4.11 -6.41 -2.36
N ASN A 135 5.08 -6.00 -1.54
CA ASN A 135 5.84 -6.89 -0.66
C ASN A 135 4.96 -7.56 0.39
N PHE A 136 4.08 -6.80 1.05
CA PHE A 136 3.21 -7.33 2.10
C PHE A 136 2.27 -8.39 1.51
N HIS A 137 1.63 -8.12 0.38
CA HIS A 137 0.72 -9.09 -0.24
C HIS A 137 1.43 -10.30 -0.86
N ALA A 138 2.62 -10.13 -1.42
CA ALA A 138 3.42 -11.24 -1.91
C ALA A 138 3.80 -12.18 -0.76
N LEU A 139 4.30 -11.64 0.35
CA LEU A 139 4.65 -12.46 1.52
C LEU A 139 3.42 -13.12 2.14
N GLN A 140 2.29 -12.42 2.24
CA GLN A 140 1.04 -13.02 2.74
C GLN A 140 0.61 -14.22 1.88
N LEU A 141 0.73 -14.13 0.55
CA LEU A 141 0.47 -15.24 -0.35
C LEU A 141 1.42 -16.42 -0.11
N LEU A 142 2.72 -16.14 0.00
CA LEU A 142 3.74 -17.17 0.18
C LEU A 142 3.57 -17.89 1.53
N VAL A 143 3.26 -17.17 2.59
CA VAL A 143 2.94 -17.76 3.89
C VAL A 143 1.72 -18.68 3.78
N TYR A 144 0.66 -18.24 3.10
CA TYR A 144 -0.57 -19.03 3.00
C TYR A 144 -0.43 -20.30 2.15
N LEU A 145 0.28 -20.24 1.02
CA LEU A 145 0.35 -21.34 0.06
C LEU A 145 1.62 -22.19 0.15
N TYR A 146 2.69 -21.63 0.71
CA TYR A 146 4.05 -22.16 0.61
C TYR A 146 4.84 -21.98 1.92
N GLU A 147 4.16 -22.08 3.06
CA GLU A 147 4.78 -22.04 4.38
C GLU A 147 5.96 -23.04 4.45
N GLU A 148 7.10 -22.58 4.96
CA GLU A 148 8.35 -23.38 5.09
C GLU A 148 8.92 -23.94 3.78
N ARG A 149 8.49 -23.45 2.61
CA ARG A 149 8.99 -23.94 1.30
C ARG A 149 10.17 -23.15 0.73
N PHE A 150 10.61 -22.09 1.39
CA PHE A 150 11.69 -21.22 0.92
C PHE A 150 12.78 -21.08 1.98
N ASP A 151 14.04 -21.29 1.58
CA ASP A 151 15.20 -21.10 2.45
C ASP A 151 15.59 -19.62 2.62
N CYS A 152 15.31 -18.80 1.60
CA CYS A 152 15.71 -17.38 1.57
C CYS A 152 14.78 -16.57 0.65
N ILE A 153 14.41 -15.36 1.10
CA ILE A 153 13.66 -14.38 0.33
C ILE A 153 14.48 -13.08 0.29
N TYR A 154 14.78 -12.61 -0.92
CA TYR A 154 15.43 -11.31 -1.13
C TYR A 154 14.38 -10.26 -1.51
N ILE A 155 14.27 -9.20 -0.71
CA ILE A 155 13.34 -8.09 -0.95
C ILE A 155 14.16 -6.87 -1.39
N SER A 156 13.85 -6.37 -2.59
CA SER A 156 14.46 -5.16 -3.13
C SER A 156 13.51 -3.98 -2.95
N GLU A 157 13.80 -3.07 -2.04
CA GLU A 157 13.13 -1.78 -2.00
C GLU A 157 13.68 -0.89 -3.12
N ARG A 158 12.91 -0.71 -4.20
CA ARG A 158 13.17 0.44 -5.08
C ARG A 158 12.79 1.69 -4.29
N ARG A 159 13.78 2.41 -3.76
CA ARG A 159 13.63 3.86 -3.62
C ARG A 159 13.29 4.40 -5.00
N ALA A 160 12.26 5.24 -5.10
CA ALA A 160 11.90 5.93 -6.34
C ALA A 160 13.11 6.76 -6.81
N ALA A 161 14.03 6.14 -7.54
CA ALA A 161 15.06 6.82 -8.28
C ALA A 161 14.34 7.41 -9.51
N THR A 162 14.21 8.74 -9.49
CA THR A 162 13.92 9.58 -10.63
C THR A 162 14.59 9.00 -11.88
N ARG A 163 13.78 8.66 -12.88
CA ARG A 163 14.26 8.30 -14.22
C ARG A 163 15.16 9.44 -14.71
N VAL A 164 16.40 9.11 -15.09
CA VAL A 164 17.23 9.93 -16.00
C VAL A 164 16.85 9.53 -17.43
#